data_AF-A0A975B885-F1
#
_entry.id   AF-A0A975B885-F1
#
_cell.length_a   1.000
_cell.length_b   1.000
_cell.length_c   1.000
_cell.angle_alpha   90.00
_cell.angle_beta   90.00
_cell.angle_gamma   90.00
#
_symmetry.space_group_name_H-M   'P 1'
#
loop_
_entity.id
_entity.type
_entity.pdbx_description
1 polymer ?
#
loop_
_entity_poly.entity_id
_entity_poly.type
_entity_poly.pdbx_seq_one_letter_code
_entity_poly.pdbx_strand_id
1 'polypeptide(L)'
;MNKDKIIIQMVWGILLVLAGIGVFIRIPQVMPQIEKMGSFSSMMVFVYFCFYLLGILLIGGGAKKLYDNYHKFQNNDQNSN
;
A
#
# COMPACT_ATOMS: atom_id res chain seq x y z
N MET A 1 19.59 -20.50 3.22
CA MET A 1 18.55 -19.67 2.59
C MET A 1 18.87 -18.21 2.83
N ASN A 2 19.01 -17.39 1.78
CA ASN A 2 19.53 -16.01 1.89
C ASN A 2 18.54 -15.14 2.67
N LYS A 3 18.87 -14.88 3.94
CA LYS A 3 18.11 -14.06 4.89
C LYS A 3 17.79 -12.67 4.31
N ASP A 4 18.61 -12.19 3.39
CA ASP A 4 18.45 -10.91 2.69
C ASP A 4 17.16 -10.82 1.89
N LYS A 5 16.74 -11.89 1.20
CA LYS A 5 15.51 -11.86 0.38
C LYS A 5 14.25 -11.70 1.24
N ILE A 6 14.26 -12.33 2.40
CA ILE A 6 13.17 -12.26 3.38
C ILE A 6 13.04 -10.84 3.94
N ILE A 7 14.16 -10.25 4.36
CA ILE A 7 14.20 -8.89 4.90
C ILE A 7 13.75 -7.90 3.83
N ILE A 8 14.26 -8.04 2.60
CA ILE A 8 13.86 -7.19 1.46
C ILE A 8 12.36 -7.30 1.19
N GLN A 9 11.76 -8.48 1.29
CA GLN A 9 10.32 -8.64 1.06
C GLN A 9 9.47 -8.07 2.20
N MET A 10 9.89 -8.18 3.46
CA MET A 10 9.23 -7.50 4.59
C MET A 10 9.30 -5.98 4.44
N VAL A 11 10.48 -5.43 4.15
CA VAL A 11 10.68 -4.00 3.92
C VAL A 11 9.81 -3.53 2.75
N TRP A 12 9.74 -4.31 1.66
CA TRP A 12 8.86 -4.02 0.54
C TRP A 12 7.38 -3.98 0.91
N GLY A 13 6.90 -4.94 1.71
CA GLY A 13 5.52 -4.96 2.18
C GLY A 13 5.19 -3.73 3.04
N ILE A 14 6.08 -3.40 3.99
CA ILE A 14 5.94 -2.24 4.88
C ILE A 14 5.95 -0.93 4.08
N LEU A 15 6.84 -0.81 3.09
CA LEU A 15 6.93 0.37 2.22
C LEU A 15 5.63 0.58 1.44
N LEU A 16 4.99 -0.50 0.93
CA LEU A 16 3.70 -0.41 0.25
C LEU A 16 2.57 0.00 1.19
N VAL A 17 2.53 -0.53 2.41
CA VAL A 17 1.51 -0.13 3.39
C VAL A 17 1.66 1.33 3.79
N LEU A 18 2.90 1.79 4.05
CA LEU A 18 3.20 3.19 4.35
C LEU A 18 2.81 4.12 3.20
N ALA A 19 3.08 3.73 1.96
CA ALA A 19 2.65 4.50 0.80
C ALA A 19 1.11 4.60 0.73
N GLY A 20 0.38 3.54 1.09
CA GLY A 20 -1.10 3.56 1.14
C GLY A 20 -1.64 4.51 2.20
N ILE A 21 -0.99 4.56 3.37
CA ILE A 21 -1.32 5.51 4.45
C ILE A 21 -1.00 6.95 4.03
N GLY A 22 0.16 7.20 3.41
CA GLY A 22 0.56 8.52 2.93
C GLY A 22 -0.39 9.06 1.87
N VAL A 23 -0.93 8.16 1.04
CA VAL A 23 -2.01 8.42 0.09
C VAL A 23 -3.27 8.88 0.89
N PHE A 24 -3.70 8.17 1.93
CA PHE A 24 -4.81 8.63 2.78
C PHE A 24 -4.64 10.05 3.38
N ILE A 25 -3.43 10.44 3.79
CA ILE A 25 -3.14 11.77 4.36
C ILE A 25 -3.10 12.89 3.31
N ARG A 26 -2.81 12.56 2.03
CA ARG A 26 -2.82 13.56 0.95
C ARG A 26 -4.23 13.99 0.53
N ILE A 27 -5.26 13.17 0.74
CA ILE A 27 -6.66 13.49 0.44
C ILE A 27 -7.16 14.78 1.13
N PRO A 28 -7.02 14.97 2.46
CA PRO A 28 -7.45 16.20 3.12
C PRO A 28 -6.58 17.41 2.73
N GLN A 29 -5.35 17.21 2.27
CA GLN A 29 -4.45 18.31 1.88
C GLN A 29 -4.69 18.86 0.46
N VAL A 30 -5.33 18.11 -0.44
CA VAL A 30 -5.70 18.64 -1.77
C VAL A 30 -7.07 19.31 -1.78
N MET A 31 -7.98 18.93 -0.87
CA MET A 31 -9.28 19.58 -0.67
C MET A 31 -9.25 21.12 -0.57
N PRO A 32 -8.43 21.74 0.31
CA PRO A 32 -8.45 23.19 0.51
C PRO A 32 -7.89 23.99 -0.68
N GLN A 33 -7.13 23.35 -1.57
CA GLN A 33 -6.62 24.00 -2.79
C GLN A 33 -7.67 24.03 -3.90
N ILE A 34 -8.65 23.11 -3.88
CA ILE A 34 -9.69 22.98 -4.91
C ILE A 34 -10.88 23.89 -4.60
N GLU A 35 -11.19 24.14 -3.32
CA GLU A 35 -12.25 25.09 -2.90
C GLU A 35 -12.00 26.53 -3.38
N LYS A 36 -10.75 26.93 -3.59
CA LYS A 36 -10.40 28.28 -4.05
C LYS A 36 -10.68 28.53 -5.54
N MET A 37 -10.93 27.49 -6.34
CA MET A 37 -11.23 27.60 -7.77
C MET A 37 -12.48 26.78 -8.08
N GLY A 38 -13.66 27.35 -7.87
CA GLY A 38 -14.96 26.66 -7.95
C GLY A 38 -15.39 26.09 -9.32
N SER A 39 -14.59 25.22 -9.97
CA SER A 39 -14.90 24.73 -11.33
C SER A 39 -14.53 23.27 -11.64
N PHE A 40 -13.87 22.51 -10.75
CA PHE A 40 -13.42 21.14 -11.07
C PHE A 40 -14.02 20.05 -10.18
N SER A 41 -15.35 20.04 -10.03
CA SER A 41 -16.08 18.94 -9.36
C SER A 41 -15.80 17.57 -9.98
N SER A 42 -15.47 17.51 -11.28
CA SER A 42 -15.10 16.28 -11.98
C SER A 42 -13.72 15.73 -11.56
N MET A 43 -12.77 16.62 -11.23
CA MET A 43 -11.42 16.21 -10.84
C MET A 43 -11.38 15.63 -9.43
N MET A 44 -12.23 16.11 -8.50
CA MET A 44 -12.36 15.51 -7.16
C MET A 44 -12.78 14.05 -7.22
N VAL A 45 -13.78 13.70 -8.06
CA VAL A 45 -14.23 12.31 -8.24
C VAL A 45 -13.11 11.44 -8.80
N PHE A 46 -12.35 11.96 -9.76
CA PHE A 46 -11.20 11.25 -10.33
C PHE A 46 -10.09 10.99 -9.30
N VAL A 47 -9.83 11.96 -8.40
CA VAL A 47 -8.88 11.78 -7.29
C VAL A 47 -9.39 10.72 -6.32
N TYR A 48 -10.65 10.77 -5.88
CA TYR A 48 -11.22 9.74 -5.01
C TYR A 48 -11.10 8.34 -5.63
N PHE A 49 -11.41 8.21 -6.93
CA PHE A 49 -11.29 6.95 -7.65
C PHE A 49 -9.84 6.47 -7.74
N CYS A 50 -8.91 7.37 -8.05
CA CYS A 50 -7.50 7.06 -8.14
C CYS A 50 -6.91 6.67 -6.77
N PHE A 51 -7.28 7.38 -5.70
CA PHE A 51 -6.87 7.04 -4.33
C PHE A 51 -7.47 5.73 -3.85
N TYR A 52 -8.73 5.44 -4.20
CA TYR A 52 -9.37 4.16 -3.89
C TYR A 52 -8.69 2.99 -4.61
N LEU A 53 -8.39 3.16 -5.91
CA LEU A 53 -7.61 2.19 -6.68
C LEU A 53 -6.20 2.03 -6.12
N LEU A 54 -5.48 3.12 -5.85
CA LEU A 54 -4.14 3.08 -5.26
C LEU A 54 -4.17 2.42 -3.88
N GLY A 55 -5.14 2.76 -3.03
CA GLY A 55 -5.32 2.14 -1.72
C GLY A 55 -5.53 0.63 -1.82
N ILE A 56 -6.46 0.17 -2.66
CA ILE A 56 -6.71 -1.25 -2.89
C ILE A 56 -5.50 -1.95 -3.51
N LEU A 57 -4.82 -1.32 -4.46
CA LEU A 57 -3.69 -1.90 -5.17
C LEU A 57 -2.44 -1.96 -4.27
N LEU A 58 -2.24 -0.99 -3.38
CA LEU A 58 -1.16 -0.99 -2.40
C LEU A 58 -1.43 -1.96 -1.25
N ILE A 59 -2.66 -2.00 -0.71
CA ILE A 59 -3.06 -2.97 0.30
C ILE A 59 -3.01 -4.38 -0.28
N GLY A 60 -3.60 -4.61 -1.45
CA GLY A 60 -3.59 -5.91 -2.13
C GLY A 60 -2.19 -6.34 -2.54
N GLY A 61 -1.38 -5.43 -3.10
CA GLY A 61 0.00 -5.72 -3.47
C GLY A 61 0.91 -5.99 -2.27
N GLY A 62 0.78 -5.20 -1.20
CA GLY A 62 1.51 -5.38 0.06
C GLY A 62 1.10 -6.67 0.79
N ALA A 63 -0.21 -6.93 0.88
CA ALA A 63 -0.75 -8.16 1.47
C ALA A 63 -0.33 -9.41 0.69
N LYS A 64 -0.36 -9.38 -0.65
CA LYS A 64 0.12 -10.50 -1.48
C LYS A 64 1.61 -10.79 -1.24
N LYS A 65 2.43 -9.75 -1.10
CA LYS A 65 3.87 -9.88 -0.83
C LYS A 65 4.17 -10.39 0.58
N LEU A 66 3.34 -10.00 1.56
CA LEU A 66 3.37 -10.49 2.92
C LEU A 66 2.90 -11.95 3.03
N TYR A 67 1.84 -12.32 2.32
CA TYR A 67 1.29 -13.67 2.28
C TYR A 67 2.28 -14.69 1.70
N ASP A 68 2.94 -14.33 0.59
CA ASP A 68 3.98 -15.15 -0.05
C ASP A 68 5.17 -15.40 0.91
N ASN A 69 5.51 -14.41 1.74
CA ASN A 69 6.52 -14.57 2.79
C ASN A 69 6.06 -15.44 3.94
N TYR A 70 4.84 -15.21 4.44
CA TYR A 70 4.28 -15.95 5.56
C TYR A 70 4.23 -17.46 5.26
N HIS A 71 3.83 -17.83 4.04
CA HIS A 71 3.79 -19.23 3.60
C HIS A 71 5.19 -19.88 3.49
N LYS A 72 6.22 -19.09 3.14
CA LYS A 72 7.61 -19.56 3.10
C LYS A 72 8.24 -19.72 4.48
N PHE A 73 7.89 -18.87 5.44
CA PHE A 73 8.33 -19.00 6.82
C PHE A 73 7.73 -20.24 7.51
N GLN A 74 6.42 -20.47 7.35
CA GLN A 74 5.73 -21.59 8.00
C GLN A 74 6.27 -22.97 7.60
N ASN A 75 6.75 -23.13 6.35
CA ASN A 75 7.38 -24.38 5.90
C ASN A 75 8.79 -24.62 6.48
N ASN A 76 9.48 -23.60 7.00
CA ASN A 76 10.80 -23.78 7.61
C ASN A 76 10.70 -24.17 9.09
N ASP A 77 9.68 -23.71 9.82
CA ASP A 77 9.45 -24.11 11.23
C ASP A 77 9.05 -25.60 11.36
N GLN A 78 8.37 -26.17 10.36
CA GLN A 78 7.98 -27.59 10.37
C GLN A 78 9.15 -28.57 10.10
N ASN A 79 10.25 -28.12 9.50
CA ASN A 79 11.43 -28.95 9.18
C ASN A 79 12.56 -28.83 10.23
N SER A 80 12.25 -28.33 11.43
CA SER A 80 13.14 -28.29 12.60
C SER A 80 12.54 -28.98 13.83
N ASN A 81 11.59 -29.90 13.64
CA ASN A 81 11.12 -30.82 14.68
C ASN A 81 11.44 -32.27 14.30
#